data_AF-A0A4C2EAA4-F1
#
_entry.id   AF-A0A4C2EAA4-F1
#
_cell.length_a   1.000
_cell.length_b   1.000
_cell.length_c   1.000
_cell.angle_alpha   90.00
_cell.angle_beta   90.00
_cell.angle_gamma   90.00
#
_symmetry.space_group_name_H-M   'P 1'
#
loop_
_entity.id
_entity.type
_entity.pdbx_description
1 polymer ?
#
loop_
_entity_poly.entity_id
_entity_poly.type
_entity_poly.pdbx_seq_one_letter_code
_entity_poly.pdbx_strand_id
1 'polypeptide(L)'
;MFKNPFSQNCTCWICLEESVFDSTWIRHECGCNLQVHKLCYLHWLYSINKSYISKNLVTDNLNLVTEDDLKRTICHLVDGHRNLHREVSLSEFLNSLPFVRPKKKEPVISSVNIMSILGINYSIAFRIVRSPTSLPVEFAECPQCKSPVVNQQITFRSQSFFLELFYWTKSFIRNTTITLTLVLSTLNVGKWWFKIGIWQLRYLFPENVLRVILDTSTTKALNVYGETMNGLVSIPQVTRFLIFGFPLCLMGIRSPNLTLNGFKWLYSLVLTVRAGNYNSNSTKLLSRTLSACNICMLLHSVVATPFISKYYEHLIKIKTPYFFPIDRSLNAFPSHRYGDVIIKTSWYDTLFETILWPAVGSMVGGKLFDFVTWIQKEFGLNWSPSCSPNDCRMIFNFVGCGVTAFARQLLNMWVSYMRTKELKQLQESIEETMK
;
A
#
# COMPACT_ATOMS: atom_id res chain seq x y z
N MET A 1 36.93 -35.67 -10.95
CA MET A 1 35.62 -35.47 -10.30
C MET A 1 35.76 -34.33 -9.29
N PHE A 2 35.41 -33.10 -9.67
CA PHE A 2 35.39 -31.98 -8.74
C PHE A 2 34.12 -32.06 -7.89
N LYS A 3 34.26 -32.41 -6.60
CA LYS A 3 33.18 -32.28 -5.62
C LYS A 3 32.83 -30.80 -5.51
N ASN A 4 31.56 -30.48 -5.70
CA ASN A 4 31.04 -29.13 -5.56
C ASN A 4 31.29 -28.67 -4.10
N PRO A 5 32.00 -27.57 -3.83
CA PRO A 5 32.38 -27.17 -2.47
C PRO A 5 31.20 -26.74 -1.58
N PHE A 6 29.98 -26.79 -2.11
CA PHE A 6 28.74 -26.44 -1.41
C PHE A 6 27.86 -27.65 -1.03
N SER A 7 28.22 -28.89 -1.40
CA SER A 7 27.47 -30.08 -0.97
C SER A 7 28.00 -30.58 0.38
N GLN A 8 27.74 -29.84 1.46
CA GLN A 8 27.91 -30.37 2.81
C GLN A 8 26.70 -31.24 3.15
N ASN A 9 26.94 -32.48 3.56
CA ASN A 9 25.91 -33.33 4.14
C ASN A 9 25.70 -32.84 5.57
N CYS A 10 24.47 -32.42 5.87
CA CYS A 10 24.10 -31.94 7.19
C CYS A 10 23.09 -32.91 7.81
N THR A 11 23.12 -33.02 9.13
CA THR A 11 22.19 -33.86 9.89
C THR A 11 21.21 -32.95 10.62
N CYS A 12 19.91 -33.25 10.53
CA CYS A 12 18.88 -32.47 11.22
C CYS A 12 18.84 -32.88 12.70
N TRP A 13 19.00 -31.95 13.64
CA TRP A 13 19.01 -32.31 15.06
C TRP A 13 17.63 -32.72 15.62
N ILE A 14 16.56 -32.58 14.84
CA ILE A 14 15.20 -32.95 15.24
C ILE A 14 14.79 -34.31 14.66
N CYS A 15 14.93 -34.52 13.34
CA CYS A 15 14.56 -35.80 12.70
C CYS A 15 15.75 -36.76 12.51
N LEU A 16 16.98 -36.30 12.78
CA LEU A 16 18.23 -37.08 12.63
C LEU A 16 18.52 -37.56 11.19
N GLU A 17 17.80 -37.04 10.20
CA GLU A 17 18.03 -37.36 8.80
C GLU A 17 19.23 -36.59 8.24
N GLU A 18 20.02 -37.28 7.42
CA GLU A 18 21.12 -36.70 6.65
C GLU A 18 20.67 -36.38 5.23
N SER A 19 20.81 -35.12 4.83
CA SER A 19 20.57 -34.75 3.44
C SER A 19 21.52 -33.65 2.98
N VAL A 20 21.54 -33.41 1.67
CA VAL A 20 22.32 -32.34 1.08
C VAL A 20 21.66 -31.02 1.46
N PHE A 21 22.46 -30.08 1.97
CA PHE A 21 21.97 -28.77 2.37
C PHE A 21 21.28 -28.04 1.20
N ASP A 22 19.99 -27.73 1.37
CA ASP A 22 19.16 -27.04 0.37
C ASP A 22 18.36 -25.88 0.99
N SER A 23 17.44 -25.30 0.22
CA SER A 23 16.59 -24.18 0.66
C SER A 23 15.62 -24.50 1.80
N THR A 24 15.43 -25.78 2.14
CA THR A 24 14.56 -26.24 3.24
C THR A 24 15.27 -26.26 4.59
N TRP A 25 16.59 -26.07 4.62
CA TRP A 25 17.40 -26.03 5.82
C TRP A 25 17.59 -24.60 6.35
N ILE A 26 17.84 -24.50 7.66
CA ILE A 26 18.30 -23.29 8.34
C ILE A 26 19.78 -23.49 8.66
N ARG A 27 20.61 -22.57 8.17
CA ARG A 27 22.05 -22.58 8.49
C ARG A 27 22.28 -21.85 9.81
N HIS A 28 22.78 -22.56 10.81
CA HIS A 28 23.28 -21.96 12.03
C HIS A 28 24.62 -21.27 11.77
N GLU A 29 24.78 -20.06 12.32
CA GLU A 29 26.04 -19.30 12.24
C GLU A 29 27.17 -19.93 13.08
N CYS A 30 26.86 -20.90 13.94
CA CYS A 30 27.82 -21.56 14.83
C CYS A 30 28.74 -22.58 14.14
N GLY A 31 28.56 -22.85 12.84
CA GLY A 31 29.43 -23.75 12.07
C GLY A 31 29.36 -25.23 12.45
N CYS A 32 28.41 -25.64 13.29
CA CYS A 32 28.20 -27.05 13.66
C CYS A 32 27.61 -27.86 12.50
N ASN A 33 27.87 -29.18 12.45
CA ASN A 33 27.30 -30.05 11.41
C ASN A 33 25.79 -30.34 11.61
N LEU A 34 25.33 -30.16 12.86
CA LEU A 34 23.92 -30.22 13.22
C LEU A 34 23.20 -28.94 12.78
N GLN A 35 22.43 -29.08 11.72
CA GLN A 35 21.55 -28.05 11.16
C GLN A 35 20.09 -28.44 11.42
N VAL A 36 19.12 -27.65 10.95
CA VAL A 36 17.71 -27.99 11.14
C VAL A 36 16.88 -27.74 9.90
N HIS A 37 15.99 -28.67 9.56
CA HIS A 37 14.95 -28.42 8.57
C HIS A 37 13.98 -27.35 9.10
N LYS A 38 13.58 -26.43 8.23
CA LYS A 38 12.60 -25.38 8.55
C LYS A 38 11.32 -25.96 9.13
N LEU A 39 10.78 -27.02 8.51
CA LEU A 39 9.57 -27.69 8.98
C LEU A 39 9.74 -28.32 10.37
N CYS A 40 10.84 -29.06 10.59
CA CYS A 40 11.13 -29.65 11.89
C CYS A 40 11.25 -28.59 12.98
N TYR A 41 11.91 -27.46 12.71
CA TYR A 41 12.02 -26.36 13.67
C TYR A 41 10.67 -25.73 14.01
N LEU A 42 9.78 -25.56 13.01
CA LEU A 42 8.42 -25.06 13.26
C LEU A 42 7.61 -26.02 14.12
N HIS A 43 7.68 -27.32 13.83
CA HIS A 43 7.03 -28.34 14.66
C HIS A 43 7.55 -28.31 16.11
N TRP A 44 8.87 -28.23 16.27
CA TRP A 44 9.50 -28.15 17.59
C TRP A 44 9.06 -26.89 18.35
N LEU A 45 9.09 -25.71 17.70
CA LEU A 45 8.62 -24.46 18.29
C LEU A 45 7.15 -24.54 18.71
N TYR A 46 6.30 -25.15 17.89
CA TYR A 46 4.90 -25.36 18.23
C TYR A 46 4.75 -26.26 19.46
N SER A 47 5.41 -27.42 19.45
CA SER A 47 5.30 -28.40 20.53
C SER A 47 5.73 -27.84 21.89
N ILE A 48 6.83 -27.07 21.93
CA ILE A 48 7.31 -26.43 23.15
C ILE A 48 6.34 -25.38 23.64
N ASN A 49 5.92 -24.44 22.78
CA ASN A 49 5.01 -23.38 23.18
C ASN A 49 3.63 -23.94 23.57
N LYS A 50 3.16 -25.00 22.90
CA LYS A 50 1.93 -25.73 23.29
C LYS A 50 2.07 -26.34 24.68
N SER A 51 3.19 -27.00 24.98
CA SER A 51 3.45 -27.57 26.31
C SER A 51 3.59 -26.51 27.40
N TYR A 52 4.18 -25.35 27.07
CA TYR A 52 4.33 -24.22 27.99
C TYR A 52 2.97 -23.60 28.31
N ILE A 53 2.14 -23.38 27.29
CA ILE A 53 0.77 -22.88 27.43
C ILE A 53 -0.08 -23.89 28.23
N SER A 54 -0.02 -25.18 27.93
CA SER A 54 -0.80 -26.19 28.66
C SER A 54 -0.41 -26.30 30.14
N LYS A 55 0.86 -26.08 30.48
CA LYS A 55 1.34 -26.09 31.88
C LYS A 55 0.92 -24.84 32.66
N ASN A 56 0.95 -23.66 32.02
CA ASN A 56 0.65 -22.39 32.68
C ASN A 56 -0.83 -22.01 32.67
N LEU A 57 -1.63 -22.55 31.74
CA LEU A 57 -3.09 -22.42 31.72
C LEU A 57 -3.77 -23.07 32.93
N VAL A 58 -3.13 -24.05 33.56
CA VAL A 58 -3.66 -24.75 34.74
C VAL A 58 -3.48 -23.92 36.02
N THR A 59 -2.58 -22.93 36.03
CA THR A 59 -2.16 -22.23 37.25
C THR A 59 -2.72 -20.81 37.43
N ASP A 60 -3.10 -20.08 36.38
CA ASP A 60 -3.57 -18.69 36.54
C ASP A 60 -4.72 -18.30 35.59
N ASN A 61 -5.80 -17.75 36.16
CA ASN A 61 -7.02 -17.27 35.49
C ASN A 61 -6.84 -16.00 34.62
N LEU A 62 -5.66 -15.75 34.06
CA LEU A 62 -5.37 -14.51 33.31
C LEU A 62 -4.90 -14.81 31.87
N ASN A 63 -5.78 -14.45 30.93
CA ASN A 63 -5.60 -14.48 29.46
C ASN A 63 -5.37 -15.87 28.87
N LEU A 64 -6.47 -16.60 28.65
CA LEU A 64 -6.55 -17.82 27.84
C LEU A 64 -5.90 -17.59 26.47
N VAL A 65 -4.62 -17.93 26.33
CA VAL A 65 -3.97 -18.15 25.04
C VAL A 65 -4.52 -19.49 24.54
N THR A 66 -5.46 -19.42 23.60
CA THR A 66 -6.05 -20.62 23.01
C THR A 66 -5.06 -21.30 22.06
N GLU A 67 -5.23 -22.59 21.80
CA GLU A 67 -4.43 -23.30 20.77
C GLU A 67 -4.55 -22.60 19.40
N ASP A 68 -5.70 -22.01 19.09
CA ASP A 68 -5.93 -21.20 17.90
C ASP A 68 -5.06 -19.92 17.89
N ASP A 69 -4.87 -19.26 19.02
CA ASP A 69 -3.99 -18.09 19.11
C ASP A 69 -2.51 -18.45 18.90
N LEU A 70 -2.09 -19.62 19.38
CA LEU A 70 -0.74 -20.14 19.13
C LEU A 70 -0.54 -20.42 17.63
N LYS A 71 -1.51 -21.09 16.98
CA LYS A 71 -1.49 -21.35 15.53
C LYS A 71 -1.38 -20.05 14.73
N ARG A 72 -2.18 -19.04 15.08
CA ARG A 72 -2.14 -17.71 14.44
C ARG A 72 -0.81 -17.01 14.65
N THR A 73 -0.22 -17.12 15.83
CA THR A 73 1.08 -16.53 16.16
C THR A 73 2.20 -17.15 15.34
N ILE A 74 2.19 -18.48 15.17
CA ILE A 74 3.18 -19.18 14.33
C ILE A 74 2.98 -18.82 12.85
N CYS A 75 1.74 -18.81 12.34
CA CYS A 75 1.47 -18.33 11.00
C CYS A 75 2.00 -16.90 10.77
N HIS A 76 1.83 -16.02 11.77
CA HIS A 76 2.32 -14.65 11.70
C HIS A 76 3.85 -14.55 11.65
N LEU A 77 4.55 -15.39 12.41
CA LEU A 77 6.02 -15.39 12.42
C LEU A 77 6.61 -15.97 11.14
N VAL A 78 5.92 -16.97 10.57
CA VAL A 78 6.37 -17.68 9.38
C VAL A 78 6.02 -16.94 8.08
N ASP A 79 5.01 -16.10 8.08
CA ASP A 79 4.55 -15.39 6.90
C ASP A 79 5.60 -14.39 6.35
N GLY A 80 6.22 -14.74 5.20
CA GLY A 80 7.20 -13.90 4.52
C GLY A 80 6.61 -12.59 3.96
N HIS A 81 5.30 -12.56 3.68
CA HIS A 81 4.60 -11.38 3.17
C HIS A 81 3.76 -10.66 4.25
N ARG A 82 4.12 -10.79 5.54
CA ARG A 82 3.38 -10.19 6.66
C ARG A 82 3.15 -8.69 6.58
N ASN A 83 4.05 -7.96 5.92
CA ASN A 83 3.93 -6.51 5.78
C ASN A 83 2.82 -6.09 4.80
N LEU A 84 2.17 -7.02 4.08
CA LEU A 84 1.06 -6.68 3.18
C LEU A 84 -0.23 -6.33 3.93
N HIS A 85 -0.51 -6.98 5.07
CA HIS A 85 -1.76 -6.80 5.81
C HIS A 85 -1.63 -5.81 6.99
N ARG A 86 -0.39 -5.38 7.30
CA ARG A 86 -0.08 -4.48 8.41
C ARG A 86 0.51 -3.15 7.91
N GLU A 87 0.15 -2.07 8.59
CA GLU A 87 0.88 -0.81 8.48
C GLU A 87 2.16 -0.89 9.30
N VAL A 88 3.31 -0.74 8.62
CA VAL A 88 4.59 -0.58 9.30
C VAL A 88 4.65 0.85 9.84
N SER A 89 4.79 0.97 11.16
CA SER A 89 4.87 2.28 11.80
C SER A 89 6.17 2.99 11.44
N LEU A 90 6.17 4.32 11.51
CA LEU A 90 7.38 5.10 11.28
C LEU A 90 8.47 4.75 12.31
N SER A 91 8.10 4.37 13.54
CA SER A 91 9.02 3.87 14.55
C SER A 91 9.68 2.55 14.17
N GLU A 92 8.90 1.60 13.64
CA GLU A 92 9.41 0.31 13.15
C GLU A 92 10.34 0.48 11.94
N PHE A 93 10.01 1.41 11.04
CA PHE A 93 10.88 1.79 9.93
C PHE A 93 12.19 2.42 10.41
N LEU A 94 12.14 3.41 11.32
CA LEU A 94 13.34 4.05 11.84
C LEU A 94 14.26 3.03 12.52
N ASN A 95 13.69 2.09 13.28
CA ASN A 95 14.46 1.01 13.93
C ASN A 95 15.07 0.01 12.93
N SER A 96 14.60 -0.01 11.68
CA SER A 96 15.19 -0.84 10.61
C SER A 96 16.35 -0.16 9.90
N LEU A 97 16.61 1.13 10.15
CA LEU A 97 17.74 1.83 9.55
C LEU A 97 19.04 1.47 10.28
N PRO A 98 20.13 1.16 9.55
CA PRO A 98 21.38 0.68 10.14
C PRO A 98 22.04 1.70 11.09
N PHE A 99 21.67 2.98 11.00
CA PHE A 99 22.23 4.07 11.80
C PHE A 99 21.44 4.37 13.09
N VAL A 100 20.22 3.86 13.23
CA VAL A 100 19.37 4.11 14.39
C VAL A 100 19.44 2.87 15.29
N ARG A 101 20.29 2.91 16.32
CA ARG A 101 20.32 1.85 17.32
C ARG A 101 18.98 1.85 18.08
N PRO A 102 18.22 0.75 18.09
CA PRO A 102 16.97 0.69 18.82
C PRO A 102 17.25 0.78 20.33
N LYS A 103 16.94 1.92 20.96
CA LYS A 103 16.77 1.97 22.41
C LYS A 103 15.48 1.24 22.72
N LYS A 104 15.56 0.13 23.47
CA LYS A 104 14.48 -0.86 23.63
C LYS A 104 13.13 -0.34 24.13
N LYS A 105 12.96 0.92 24.59
CA LYS A 105 11.72 1.39 25.24
C LYS A 105 11.48 2.90 25.19
N GLU A 106 11.52 3.56 24.03
CA GLU A 106 11.02 4.94 23.92
C GLU A 106 9.98 5.07 22.80
N PRO A 107 8.75 5.53 23.09
CA PRO A 107 7.77 5.85 22.06
C PRO A 107 8.21 7.17 21.40
N VAL A 108 8.54 7.12 20.12
CA VAL A 108 8.85 8.30 19.30
C VAL A 108 7.54 9.05 19.03
N ILE A 109 7.10 9.84 20.01
CA ILE A 109 5.81 10.56 20.01
C ILE A 109 5.87 11.82 19.13
N SER A 110 7.06 12.38 18.90
CA SER A 110 7.20 13.72 18.27
C SER A 110 6.98 13.74 16.75
N SER A 111 7.26 12.66 16.02
CA SER A 111 7.08 12.60 14.55
C SER A 111 5.65 12.23 14.12
N VAL A 112 4.83 11.72 15.04
CA VAL A 112 3.44 11.30 14.78
C VAL A 112 2.49 12.52 14.69
N ASN A 113 2.81 13.62 15.40
CA ASN A 113 1.96 14.83 15.44
C ASN A 113 1.99 15.68 14.17
N ILE A 114 3.04 15.59 13.33
CA ILE A 114 3.07 16.35 12.05
C ILE A 114 2.14 15.69 11.01
N MET A 115 1.94 14.37 11.11
CA MET A 115 1.07 13.61 10.21
C MET A 115 -0.41 13.61 10.63
N SER A 116 -0.72 13.80 11.92
CA SER A 116 -2.11 14.00 12.37
C SER A 116 -2.71 15.31 11.82
N ILE A 117 -1.87 16.34 11.58
CA ILE A 117 -2.25 17.61 10.93
C ILE A 117 -2.64 17.40 9.45
N LEU A 118 -2.12 16.37 8.79
CA LEU A 118 -2.47 16.00 7.41
C LEU A 118 -3.71 15.09 7.31
N GLY A 119 -4.46 14.90 8.40
CA GLY A 119 -5.66 14.07 8.42
C GLY A 119 -5.38 12.57 8.32
N ILE A 120 -4.13 12.14 8.58
CA ILE A 120 -3.78 10.73 8.72
C ILE A 120 -4.11 10.34 10.16
N ASN A 121 -5.34 9.88 10.35
CA ASN A 121 -5.80 9.31 11.61
C ASN A 121 -5.01 8.03 11.89
N TYR A 122 -3.96 8.13 12.72
CA TYR A 122 -3.44 6.98 13.46
C TYR A 122 -4.43 6.49 14.54
N SER A 123 -5.51 7.24 14.76
CA SER A 123 -6.60 6.92 15.70
C SER A 123 -7.73 6.12 15.06
N ILE A 124 -7.45 5.31 14.03
CA ILE A 124 -8.19 4.04 13.97
C ILE A 124 -7.59 3.21 15.09
N ALA A 125 -8.18 3.34 16.27
CA ALA A 125 -8.22 2.27 17.25
C ALA A 125 -8.83 1.08 16.52
N PHE A 126 -7.99 0.35 15.78
CA PHE A 126 -8.24 -1.06 15.60
C PHE A 126 -8.32 -1.55 17.03
N ARG A 127 -9.53 -1.92 17.46
CA ARG A 127 -9.70 -2.91 18.52
C ARG A 127 -8.61 -3.92 18.24
N ILE A 128 -7.64 -3.89 19.12
CA ILE A 128 -6.37 -4.58 19.05
C ILE A 128 -6.66 -5.94 18.42
N VAL A 129 -6.36 -6.10 17.12
CA VAL A 129 -5.93 -7.40 16.63
C VAL A 129 -4.69 -7.58 17.48
N ARG A 130 -4.83 -8.33 18.60
CA ARG A 130 -3.73 -8.61 19.52
C ARG A 130 -2.55 -8.88 18.62
N SER A 131 -1.59 -7.95 18.60
CA SER A 131 -0.29 -8.22 18.00
C SER A 131 0.08 -9.54 18.64
N PRO A 132 0.14 -10.65 17.87
CA PRO A 132 0.19 -11.97 18.45
C PRO A 132 1.34 -11.94 19.45
N THR A 133 1.00 -12.23 20.70
CA THR A 133 1.93 -12.09 21.82
C THR A 133 3.23 -12.77 21.43
N SER A 134 4.36 -12.10 21.68
CA SER A 134 5.69 -12.70 21.52
C SER A 134 5.64 -14.12 22.07
N LEU A 135 6.13 -15.10 21.29
CA LEU A 135 6.12 -16.48 21.74
C LEU A 135 6.88 -16.56 23.07
N PRO A 136 6.37 -17.30 24.07
CA PRO A 136 7.10 -17.54 25.30
C PRO A 136 8.51 -18.08 25.07
N VAL A 137 8.68 -18.91 24.04
CA VAL A 137 9.96 -19.39 23.54
C VAL A 137 10.14 -18.93 22.09
N GLU A 138 11.05 -17.98 21.86
CA GLU A 138 11.30 -17.36 20.56
C GLU A 138 12.46 -17.99 19.77
N PHE A 139 13.39 -18.67 20.44
CA PHE A 139 14.59 -19.24 19.82
C PHE A 139 14.98 -20.59 20.42
N ALA A 140 15.57 -21.44 19.59
CA ALA A 140 16.28 -22.64 20.06
C ALA A 140 17.76 -22.33 20.30
N GLU A 141 18.37 -23.02 21.25
CA GLU A 141 19.82 -23.09 21.38
C GLU A 141 20.34 -24.29 20.56
N CYS A 142 21.51 -24.14 19.94
CA CYS A 142 22.13 -25.26 19.24
C CYS A 142 22.47 -26.37 20.26
N PRO A 143 22.06 -27.63 20.04
CA PRO A 143 22.31 -28.70 21.00
C PRO A 143 23.80 -29.01 21.20
N GLN A 144 24.64 -28.70 20.20
CA GLN A 144 26.08 -28.99 20.24
C GLN A 144 26.91 -27.89 20.95
N CYS A 145 26.60 -26.62 20.69
CA CYS A 145 27.43 -25.50 21.18
C CYS A 145 26.66 -24.50 22.07
N LYS A 146 25.36 -24.70 22.28
CA LYS A 146 24.46 -23.83 23.06
C LYS A 146 24.38 -22.38 22.61
N SER A 147 25.00 -22.04 21.47
CA SER A 147 24.82 -20.72 20.88
C SER A 147 23.35 -20.54 20.50
N PRO A 148 22.74 -19.37 20.78
CA PRO A 148 21.38 -19.11 20.32
C PRO A 148 21.37 -19.20 18.80
N VAL A 149 20.41 -19.95 18.26
CA VAL A 149 20.17 -19.96 16.82
C VAL A 149 19.59 -18.59 16.50
N VAL A 150 20.46 -17.67 16.05
CA VAL A 150 20.05 -16.32 15.65
C VAL A 150 18.98 -16.49 14.58
N ASN A 151 17.77 -16.07 14.91
CA ASN A 151 16.57 -16.20 14.08
C ASN A 151 16.78 -15.50 12.73
N GLN A 152 17.33 -16.21 11.74
CA GLN A 152 16.86 -16.02 10.38
C GLN A 152 15.40 -16.48 10.44
N GLN A 153 14.49 -15.51 10.61
CA GLN A 153 13.05 -15.75 10.69
C GLN A 153 12.68 -16.73 9.58
N ILE A 154 12.17 -17.91 9.95
CA ILE A 154 11.71 -18.90 8.98
C ILE A 154 10.61 -18.22 8.21
N THR A 155 10.87 -17.88 6.95
CA THR A 155 9.86 -17.26 6.10
C THR A 155 9.35 -18.32 5.15
N PHE A 156 8.06 -18.59 5.22
CA PHE A 156 7.31 -19.21 4.13
C PHE A 156 7.02 -18.11 3.11
N ARG A 157 7.50 -18.33 1.89
CA ARG A 157 7.18 -17.53 0.72
C ARG A 157 6.58 -18.46 -0.31
N SER A 158 5.45 -18.10 -0.89
CA SER A 158 4.97 -18.78 -2.10
C SER A 158 5.98 -18.60 -3.23
N GLN A 159 6.06 -19.58 -4.13
CA GLN A 159 6.86 -19.51 -5.35
C GLN A 159 6.32 -18.50 -6.38
N SER A 160 5.33 -17.68 -6.01
CA SER A 160 4.67 -16.78 -6.96
C SER A 160 5.49 -15.51 -7.18
N PHE A 161 6.21 -15.47 -8.30
CA PHE A 161 7.01 -14.32 -8.73
C PHE A 161 6.25 -12.99 -8.67
N PHE A 162 4.97 -12.99 -9.06
CA PHE A 162 4.15 -11.77 -9.06
C PHE A 162 3.89 -11.20 -7.67
N LEU A 163 3.67 -12.06 -6.66
CA LEU A 163 3.41 -11.60 -5.31
C LEU A 163 4.70 -11.07 -4.67
N GLU A 164 5.84 -11.69 -4.96
CA GLU A 164 7.15 -11.22 -4.54
C GLU A 164 7.49 -9.87 -5.18
N LEU A 165 7.27 -9.72 -6.48
CA LEU A 165 7.44 -8.44 -7.18
C LEU A 165 6.53 -7.36 -6.61
N PHE A 166 5.27 -7.67 -6.31
CA PHE A 166 4.33 -6.74 -5.69
C PHE A 166 4.78 -6.35 -4.27
N TYR A 167 5.22 -7.31 -3.47
CA TYR A 167 5.75 -7.08 -2.13
C TYR A 167 6.98 -6.17 -2.17
N TRP A 168 7.90 -6.45 -3.08
CA TRP A 168 9.09 -5.63 -3.28
C TRP A 168 8.72 -4.21 -3.71
N THR A 169 7.76 -4.07 -4.63
CA THR A 169 7.25 -2.77 -5.07
C THR A 169 6.62 -1.99 -3.91
N LYS A 170 5.78 -2.62 -3.08
CA LYS A 170 5.22 -2.03 -1.85
C LYS A 170 6.32 -1.59 -0.88
N SER A 171 7.33 -2.42 -0.67
CA SER A 171 8.47 -2.09 0.19
C SER A 171 9.27 -0.90 -0.37
N PHE A 172 9.48 -0.86 -1.68
CA PHE A 172 10.16 0.24 -2.35
C PHE A 172 9.36 1.55 -2.25
N ILE A 173 8.03 1.51 -2.50
CA ILE A 173 7.13 2.66 -2.36
C ILE A 173 7.16 3.18 -0.93
N ARG A 174 7.04 2.30 0.07
CA ARG A 174 7.10 2.66 1.49
C ARG A 174 8.41 3.37 1.82
N ASN A 175 9.54 2.73 1.52
CA ASN A 175 10.85 3.27 1.88
C ASN A 175 11.11 4.61 1.19
N THR A 176 10.82 4.70 -0.11
CA THR A 176 10.98 5.94 -0.89
C THR A 176 10.08 7.06 -0.36
N THR A 177 8.82 6.77 -0.05
CA THR A 177 7.86 7.77 0.41
C THR A 177 8.19 8.27 1.81
N ILE A 178 8.58 7.38 2.73
CA ILE A 178 9.00 7.77 4.08
C ILE A 178 10.26 8.64 4.00
N THR A 179 11.29 8.19 3.28
CA THR A 179 12.53 8.96 3.11
C THR A 179 12.27 10.32 2.46
N LEU A 180 11.47 10.36 1.40
CA LEU A 180 11.13 11.61 0.72
C LEU A 180 10.34 12.54 1.64
N THR A 181 9.40 12.02 2.43
CA THR A 181 8.63 12.80 3.40
C THR A 181 9.54 13.38 4.48
N LEU A 182 10.49 12.60 4.99
CA LEU A 182 11.47 13.06 5.98
C LEU A 182 12.35 14.18 5.41
N VAL A 183 12.89 13.99 4.19
CA VAL A 183 13.68 15.03 3.51
C VAL A 183 12.84 16.28 3.26
N LEU A 184 11.62 16.13 2.74
CA LEU A 184 10.73 17.26 2.45
C LEU A 184 10.30 18.00 3.72
N SER A 185 10.21 17.32 4.87
CA SER A 185 9.89 17.95 6.16
C SER A 185 11.01 18.86 6.68
N THR A 186 12.26 18.57 6.33
CA THR A 186 13.40 19.48 6.62
C THR A 186 13.48 20.66 5.64
N LEU A 187 12.82 20.53 4.49
CA LEU A 187 12.70 21.57 3.49
C LEU A 187 11.38 22.32 3.66
N ASN A 188 11.21 23.40 2.90
CA ASN A 188 9.97 24.15 2.91
C ASN A 188 8.82 23.33 2.27
N VAL A 189 8.03 22.65 3.10
CA VAL A 189 6.92 21.76 2.68
C VAL A 189 5.93 22.48 1.78
N GLY A 190 5.59 23.73 2.10
CA GLY A 190 4.63 24.52 1.31
C GLY A 190 5.12 24.76 -0.13
N LYS A 191 6.40 25.05 -0.30
CA LYS A 191 7.02 25.24 -1.62
C LYS A 191 6.97 23.97 -2.47
N TRP A 192 7.32 22.82 -1.89
CA TRP A 192 7.28 21.55 -2.62
C TRP A 192 5.87 21.10 -2.94
N TRP A 193 4.93 21.27 -2.01
CA TRP A 193 3.52 20.95 -2.24
C TRP A 193 2.93 21.79 -3.37
N PHE A 194 3.26 23.09 -3.40
CA PHE A 194 2.86 23.99 -4.49
C PHE A 194 3.43 23.53 -5.84
N LYS A 195 4.72 23.19 -5.90
CA LYS A 195 5.37 22.66 -7.12
C LYS A 195 4.73 21.36 -7.59
N ILE A 196 4.41 20.44 -6.68
CA ILE A 196 3.70 19.19 -6.99
C ILE A 196 2.31 19.51 -7.57
N GLY A 197 1.54 20.40 -6.95
CA GLY A 197 0.22 20.80 -7.43
C GLY A 197 0.24 21.36 -8.85
N ILE A 198 1.16 22.30 -9.14
CA ILE A 198 1.33 22.84 -10.51
C ILE A 198 1.74 21.74 -11.48
N TRP A 199 2.73 20.93 -11.10
CA TRP A 199 3.24 19.86 -11.94
C TRP A 199 2.12 18.89 -12.32
N GLN A 200 1.29 18.46 -11.37
CA GLN A 200 0.14 17.58 -11.63
C GLN A 200 -0.91 18.22 -12.53
N LEU A 201 -1.25 19.50 -12.30
CA LEU A 201 -2.20 20.23 -13.14
C LEU A 201 -1.75 20.30 -14.60
N ARG A 202 -0.45 20.47 -14.86
CA ARG A 202 0.12 20.51 -16.21
C ARG A 202 0.06 19.18 -16.97
N TYR A 203 -0.03 18.03 -16.29
CA TYR A 203 -0.21 16.75 -16.97
C TYR A 203 -1.63 16.55 -17.48
N LEU A 204 -2.62 17.11 -16.79
CA LEU A 204 -4.02 16.89 -17.13
C LEU A 204 -4.55 17.97 -18.07
N PHE A 205 -4.24 19.22 -17.77
CA PHE A 205 -4.79 20.36 -18.48
C PHE A 205 -3.76 20.94 -19.46
N PRO A 206 -4.18 21.27 -20.69
CA PRO A 206 -3.34 22.00 -21.62
C PRO A 206 -3.17 23.46 -21.16
N GLU A 207 -2.08 24.10 -21.59
CA GLU A 207 -1.69 25.44 -21.12
C GLU A 207 -2.74 26.52 -21.43
N ASN A 208 -3.46 26.42 -22.55
CA ASN A 208 -4.58 27.32 -22.88
C ASN A 208 -5.68 27.28 -21.82
N VAL A 209 -6.04 26.08 -21.34
CA VAL A 209 -7.05 25.89 -20.30
C VAL A 209 -6.53 26.32 -18.93
N LEU A 210 -5.26 26.02 -18.61
CA LEU A 210 -4.65 26.41 -17.33
C LEU A 210 -4.54 27.93 -17.15
N ARG A 211 -4.20 28.66 -18.21
CA ARG A 211 -4.15 30.13 -18.17
C ARG A 211 -5.49 30.73 -17.78
N VAL A 212 -6.58 30.15 -18.29
CA VAL A 212 -7.95 30.59 -17.99
C VAL A 212 -8.36 30.19 -16.56
N ILE A 213 -8.11 28.95 -16.14
CA ILE A 213 -8.48 28.47 -14.79
C ILE A 213 -7.72 29.23 -13.70
N LEU A 214 -6.39 29.33 -13.85
CA LEU A 214 -5.50 29.91 -12.86
C LEU A 214 -5.42 31.44 -12.97
N ASP A 215 -6.00 32.03 -14.03
CA ASP A 215 -6.02 33.47 -14.30
C ASP A 215 -4.61 34.06 -14.32
N THR A 216 -3.75 33.42 -15.11
CA THR A 216 -2.33 33.75 -15.22
C THR A 216 -1.91 33.77 -16.68
N SER A 217 -0.95 34.64 -17.01
CA SER A 217 -0.42 34.75 -18.37
C SER A 217 0.31 33.48 -18.82
N THR A 218 1.06 32.84 -17.91
CA THR A 218 1.70 31.55 -18.13
C THR A 218 1.83 30.76 -16.84
N THR A 219 1.72 29.44 -16.91
CA THR A 219 1.99 28.60 -15.74
C THR A 219 3.46 28.64 -15.32
N LYS A 220 4.38 29.03 -16.22
CA LYS A 220 5.82 29.20 -15.91
C LYS A 220 6.06 30.36 -14.94
N ALA A 221 5.29 31.45 -15.03
CA ALA A 221 5.40 32.56 -14.09
C ALA A 221 5.11 32.12 -12.64
N LEU A 222 4.14 31.22 -12.45
CA LEU A 222 3.83 30.65 -11.14
C LEU A 222 4.99 29.87 -10.52
N ASN A 223 5.90 29.29 -11.33
CA ASN A 223 7.09 28.65 -10.78
C ASN A 223 8.00 29.67 -10.08
N VAL A 224 8.16 30.87 -10.67
CA VAL A 224 8.98 31.95 -10.12
C VAL A 224 8.39 32.44 -8.81
N TYR A 225 7.08 32.67 -8.77
CA TYR A 225 6.36 33.04 -7.54
C TYR A 225 6.46 31.93 -6.47
N GLY A 226 6.49 30.66 -6.88
CA GLY A 226 6.64 29.51 -5.98
C GLY A 226 8.04 29.33 -5.39
N GLU A 227 9.05 30.09 -5.83
CA GLU A 227 10.41 29.95 -5.28
C GLU A 227 10.56 30.58 -3.89
N THR A 228 9.77 31.61 -3.58
CA THR A 228 9.85 32.38 -2.33
C THR A 228 8.51 32.41 -1.60
N MET A 229 8.54 32.58 -0.26
CA MET A 229 7.31 32.68 0.53
C MET A 229 6.50 33.93 0.22
N ASN A 230 7.16 35.07 0.01
CA ASN A 230 6.49 36.31 -0.38
C ASN A 230 5.82 36.17 -1.76
N GLY A 231 6.47 35.46 -2.69
CA GLY A 231 5.88 35.12 -3.99
C GLY A 231 4.63 34.26 -3.87
N LEU A 232 4.62 33.25 -2.99
CA LEU A 232 3.44 32.42 -2.73
C LEU A 232 2.27 33.21 -2.13
N VAL A 233 2.54 34.21 -1.30
CA VAL A 233 1.50 35.09 -0.72
C VAL A 233 0.92 36.04 -1.77
N SER A 234 1.71 36.44 -2.77
CA SER A 234 1.26 37.34 -3.84
C SER A 234 0.29 36.70 -4.85
N ILE A 235 0.19 35.36 -4.85
CA ILE A 235 -0.74 34.65 -5.73
C ILE A 235 -2.18 34.79 -5.20
N PRO A 236 -3.17 35.08 -6.07
CA PRO A 236 -4.58 35.15 -5.67
C PRO A 236 -5.04 33.92 -4.90
N GLN A 237 -5.89 34.13 -3.89
CA GLN A 237 -6.33 33.06 -2.97
C GLN A 237 -6.98 31.87 -3.68
N VAL A 238 -7.80 32.13 -4.72
CA VAL A 238 -8.47 31.08 -5.50
C VAL A 238 -7.46 30.25 -6.29
N THR A 239 -6.49 30.90 -6.96
CA THR A 239 -5.40 30.22 -7.68
C THR A 239 -4.55 29.37 -6.74
N ARG A 240 -4.24 29.91 -5.55
CA ARG A 240 -3.54 29.17 -4.50
C ARG A 240 -4.35 27.95 -4.03
N PHE A 241 -5.65 28.11 -3.79
CA PHE A 241 -6.53 27.01 -3.41
C PHE A 241 -6.57 25.92 -4.50
N LEU A 242 -6.67 26.30 -5.78
CA LEU A 242 -6.70 25.33 -6.88
C LEU A 242 -5.39 24.54 -6.99
N ILE A 243 -4.24 25.18 -6.76
CA ILE A 243 -2.93 24.53 -6.85
C ILE A 243 -2.66 23.63 -5.63
N PHE A 244 -2.78 24.17 -4.41
CA PHE A 244 -2.54 23.40 -3.17
C PHE A 244 -3.61 22.34 -2.94
N GLY A 245 -4.85 22.60 -3.37
CA GLY A 245 -5.98 21.70 -3.24
C GLY A 245 -5.98 20.56 -4.26
N PHE A 246 -5.26 20.67 -5.38
CA PHE A 246 -5.30 19.61 -6.39
C PHE A 246 -4.76 18.27 -5.89
N PRO A 247 -3.57 18.19 -5.27
CA PRO A 247 -3.10 16.94 -4.67
C PRO A 247 -4.04 16.41 -3.59
N LEU A 248 -4.61 17.30 -2.75
CA LEU A 248 -5.56 16.92 -1.70
C LEU A 248 -6.87 16.35 -2.27
N CYS A 249 -7.35 16.90 -3.37
CA CYS A 249 -8.53 16.38 -4.08
C CYS A 249 -8.28 14.96 -4.59
N LEU A 250 -7.12 14.71 -5.20
CA LEU A 250 -6.72 13.37 -5.64
C LEU A 250 -6.59 12.39 -4.47
N MET A 251 -6.04 12.85 -3.33
CA MET A 251 -5.98 12.04 -2.11
C MET A 251 -7.39 11.72 -1.61
N GLY A 252 -8.33 12.66 -1.70
CA GLY A 252 -9.74 12.45 -1.34
C GLY A 252 -10.47 11.47 -2.25
N ILE A 253 -10.06 11.34 -3.52
CA ILE A 253 -10.60 10.31 -4.42
C ILE A 253 -10.09 8.91 -4.02
N ARG A 254 -8.87 8.82 -3.49
CA ARG A 254 -8.21 7.54 -3.16
C ARG A 254 -8.38 7.10 -1.71
N SER A 255 -8.55 8.04 -0.79
CA SER A 255 -8.61 7.77 0.63
C SER A 255 -10.04 7.43 1.08
N PRO A 256 -10.23 6.46 1.98
CA PRO A 256 -11.52 6.20 2.62
C PRO A 256 -11.91 7.27 3.66
N ASN A 257 -11.09 8.30 3.87
CA ASN A 257 -11.36 9.36 4.84
C ASN A 257 -12.53 10.25 4.41
N LEU A 258 -13.56 10.33 5.28
CA LEU A 258 -14.77 11.11 5.02
C LEU A 258 -14.48 12.60 4.77
N THR A 259 -13.54 13.18 5.51
CA THR A 259 -13.15 14.60 5.40
C THR A 259 -12.50 14.92 4.05
N LEU A 260 -11.56 14.09 3.60
CA LEU A 260 -10.91 14.24 2.30
C LEU A 260 -11.90 13.97 1.15
N ASN A 261 -12.83 13.04 1.32
CA ASN A 261 -13.90 12.81 0.35
C ASN A 261 -14.84 14.02 0.23
N GLY A 262 -15.16 14.70 1.34
CA GLY A 262 -15.89 15.98 1.30
C GLY A 262 -15.11 17.08 0.58
N PHE A 263 -13.80 17.18 0.82
CA PHE A 263 -12.93 18.17 0.19
C PHE A 263 -12.89 18.03 -1.35
N LYS A 264 -12.90 16.81 -1.88
CA LYS A 264 -12.98 16.54 -3.32
C LYS A 264 -14.18 17.23 -3.97
N TRP A 265 -15.36 17.16 -3.36
CA TRP A 265 -16.56 17.79 -3.90
C TRP A 265 -16.47 19.32 -3.88
N LEU A 266 -15.96 19.87 -2.78
CA LEU A 266 -15.71 21.31 -2.66
C LEU A 266 -14.72 21.79 -3.74
N TYR A 267 -13.62 21.07 -3.94
CA TYR A 267 -12.63 21.38 -4.96
C TYR A 267 -13.24 21.36 -6.38
N SER A 268 -13.97 20.29 -6.70
CA SER A 268 -14.63 20.13 -8.01
C SER A 268 -15.64 21.24 -8.29
N LEU A 269 -16.39 21.67 -7.26
CA LEU A 269 -17.33 22.79 -7.36
C LEU A 269 -16.61 24.10 -7.64
N VAL A 270 -15.57 24.44 -6.87
CA VAL A 270 -14.78 25.67 -7.07
C VAL A 270 -14.16 25.70 -8.46
N LEU A 271 -13.61 24.58 -8.92
CA LEU A 271 -13.03 24.45 -10.26
C LEU A 271 -14.09 24.66 -11.36
N THR A 272 -15.29 24.10 -11.18
CA THR A 272 -16.39 24.22 -12.15
C THR A 272 -16.94 25.64 -12.23
N VAL A 273 -17.13 26.30 -11.08
CA VAL A 273 -17.54 27.72 -11.02
C VAL A 273 -16.49 28.61 -11.69
N ARG A 274 -15.20 28.37 -11.41
CA ARG A 274 -14.10 29.14 -12.03
C ARG A 274 -14.05 28.92 -13.54
N ALA A 275 -14.26 27.69 -14.01
CA ALA A 275 -14.35 27.38 -15.43
C ALA A 275 -15.55 28.07 -16.10
N GLY A 276 -16.70 28.12 -15.42
CA GLY A 276 -17.95 28.72 -15.93
C GLY A 276 -17.90 30.24 -16.10
N ASN A 277 -17.04 30.94 -15.35
CA ASN A 277 -16.90 32.41 -15.45
C ASN A 277 -16.32 32.90 -16.78
N TYR A 278 -15.72 32.02 -17.58
CA TYR A 278 -15.11 32.38 -18.86
C TYR A 278 -15.91 31.76 -20.02
N ASN A 279 -16.33 32.56 -21.00
CA ASN A 279 -17.28 32.16 -22.06
C ASN A 279 -16.63 31.50 -23.29
N SER A 280 -15.49 30.83 -23.13
CA SER A 280 -14.80 30.15 -24.23
C SER A 280 -15.39 28.76 -24.53
N ASN A 281 -15.28 28.26 -25.77
CA ASN A 281 -15.69 26.88 -26.08
C ASN A 281 -14.88 25.84 -25.28
N SER A 282 -13.60 26.12 -25.00
CA SER A 282 -12.72 25.29 -24.17
C SER A 282 -13.20 25.14 -22.72
N THR A 283 -13.79 26.18 -22.13
CA THR A 283 -14.28 26.15 -20.75
C THR A 283 -15.61 25.42 -20.62
N LYS A 284 -16.47 25.51 -21.65
CA LYS A 284 -17.68 24.68 -21.75
C LYS A 284 -17.32 23.20 -21.88
N LEU A 285 -16.30 22.87 -22.68
CA LEU A 285 -15.79 21.50 -22.80
C LEU A 285 -15.24 21.01 -21.46
N LEU A 286 -14.42 21.82 -20.79
CA LEU A 286 -13.88 21.52 -19.47
C LEU A 286 -15.00 21.22 -18.45
N SER A 287 -16.01 22.09 -18.35
CA SER A 287 -17.15 21.89 -17.44
C SER A 287 -17.90 20.58 -17.72
N ARG A 288 -18.09 20.23 -19.00
CA ARG A 288 -18.69 18.94 -19.41
C ARG A 288 -17.81 17.76 -19.02
N THR A 289 -16.49 17.85 -19.22
CA THR A 289 -15.55 16.78 -18.84
C THR A 289 -15.50 16.58 -17.33
N LEU A 290 -15.50 17.65 -16.54
CA LEU A 290 -15.52 17.57 -15.07
C LEU A 290 -16.84 16.98 -14.57
N SER A 291 -17.97 17.41 -15.15
CA SER A 291 -19.29 16.85 -14.84
C SER A 291 -19.35 15.35 -15.15
N ALA A 292 -18.86 14.93 -16.33
CA ALA A 292 -18.79 13.52 -16.70
C ALA A 292 -17.89 12.72 -15.74
N CYS A 293 -16.72 13.26 -15.37
CA CYS A 293 -15.84 12.63 -14.38
C CYS A 293 -16.53 12.48 -13.01
N ASN A 294 -17.26 13.51 -12.56
CA ASN A 294 -18.02 13.46 -11.30
C ASN A 294 -19.11 12.38 -11.35
N ILE A 295 -19.83 12.25 -12.46
CA ILE A 295 -20.83 11.20 -12.67
C ILE A 295 -20.16 9.81 -12.65
N CYS A 296 -19.05 9.63 -13.37
CA CYS A 296 -18.30 8.37 -13.35
C CYS A 296 -17.81 8.02 -11.94
N MET A 297 -17.35 9.00 -11.17
CA MET A 297 -16.93 8.79 -9.78
C MET A 297 -18.10 8.42 -8.87
N LEU A 298 -19.28 9.03 -9.06
CA LEU A 298 -20.50 8.64 -8.35
C LEU A 298 -20.89 7.21 -8.69
N LEU A 299 -20.94 6.86 -9.98
CA LEU A 299 -21.25 5.51 -10.44
C LEU A 299 -20.27 4.48 -9.86
N HIS A 300 -18.97 4.79 -9.83
CA HIS A 300 -17.97 3.94 -9.20
C HIS A 300 -18.26 3.73 -7.71
N SER A 301 -18.54 4.81 -6.97
CA SER A 301 -18.83 4.74 -5.53
C SER A 301 -20.11 3.98 -5.18
N VAL A 302 -21.15 4.08 -6.02
CA VAL A 302 -22.48 3.49 -5.79
C VAL A 302 -22.55 2.05 -6.29
N VAL A 303 -21.85 1.72 -7.38
CA VAL A 303 -21.97 0.40 -8.05
C VAL A 303 -20.71 -0.44 -7.88
N ALA A 304 -19.55 0.08 -8.29
CA ALA A 304 -18.33 -0.70 -8.33
C ALA A 304 -17.80 -1.01 -6.92
N THR A 305 -17.74 -0.02 -6.04
CA THR A 305 -17.25 -0.18 -4.66
C THR A 305 -18.02 -1.26 -3.88
N PRO A 306 -19.37 -1.27 -3.81
CA PRO A 306 -20.07 -2.33 -3.07
C PRO A 306 -19.93 -3.71 -3.72
N PHE A 307 -19.86 -3.81 -5.05
CA PHE A 307 -19.60 -5.08 -5.73
C PHE A 307 -18.23 -5.65 -5.33
N ILE A 308 -17.21 -4.80 -5.33
CA ILE A 308 -15.83 -5.17 -4.97
C ILE A 308 -15.74 -5.52 -3.49
N SER A 309 -16.42 -4.77 -2.62
CA SER A 309 -16.55 -5.10 -1.20
C SER A 309 -17.13 -6.50 -0.98
N LYS A 310 -18.22 -6.86 -1.69
CA LYS A 310 -18.82 -8.20 -1.61
C LYS A 310 -17.87 -9.30 -2.10
N TYR A 311 -17.10 -9.03 -3.15
CA TYR A 311 -16.06 -9.95 -3.62
C TYR A 311 -14.99 -10.19 -2.55
N TYR A 312 -14.47 -9.14 -1.91
CA TYR A 312 -13.50 -9.29 -0.83
C TYR A 312 -14.08 -9.99 0.41
N GLU A 313 -15.33 -9.68 0.76
CA GLU A 313 -16.04 -10.38 1.84
C GLU A 313 -16.12 -11.89 1.57
N HIS A 314 -16.45 -12.27 0.33
CA HIS A 314 -16.48 -13.67 -0.09
C HIS A 314 -15.11 -14.35 0.02
N LEU A 315 -14.04 -13.68 -0.43
CA LEU A 315 -12.67 -14.20 -0.31
C LEU A 315 -12.27 -14.45 1.15
N ILE A 316 -12.59 -13.51 2.04
CA ILE A 316 -12.24 -13.59 3.47
C ILE A 316 -13.06 -14.69 4.15
N LYS A 317 -14.36 -14.80 3.86
CA LYS A 317 -15.24 -15.81 4.47
C LYS A 317 -14.88 -17.24 4.09
N ILE A 318 -14.44 -17.49 2.85
CA ILE A 318 -14.06 -18.85 2.42
C ILE A 318 -12.74 -19.30 3.04
N LYS A 319 -11.80 -18.38 3.21
CA LYS A 319 -10.39 -18.73 3.48
C LYS A 319 -9.97 -18.42 4.91
N THR A 320 -10.71 -17.59 5.64
CA THR A 320 -10.51 -17.25 7.05
C THR A 320 -9.03 -17.07 7.41
N PRO A 321 -8.40 -15.97 6.94
CA PRO A 321 -6.98 -15.77 7.16
C PRO A 321 -6.67 -15.70 8.66
N TYR A 322 -5.51 -16.19 9.07
CA TYR A 322 -5.14 -16.35 10.49
C TYR A 322 -5.21 -15.04 11.29
N PHE A 323 -5.04 -13.88 10.66
CA PHE A 323 -5.12 -12.57 11.31
C PHE A 323 -6.56 -12.06 11.49
N PHE A 324 -7.58 -12.80 11.03
CA PHE A 324 -8.99 -12.50 11.22
C PHE A 324 -9.54 -13.28 12.44
N PRO A 325 -9.76 -12.63 13.59
CA PRO A 325 -10.39 -13.29 14.72
C PRO A 325 -11.86 -13.55 14.38
N ILE A 326 -12.26 -14.82 14.33
CA ILE A 326 -13.66 -15.24 14.17
C ILE A 326 -14.37 -15.00 15.51
N ASP A 327 -14.57 -13.75 15.90
CA ASP A 327 -15.51 -13.45 16.97
C ASP A 327 -16.92 -13.45 16.35
N ARG A 328 -17.67 -14.53 16.57
CA ARG A 328 -19.06 -14.69 16.09
C ARG A 328 -20.00 -13.57 16.58
N SER A 329 -19.61 -12.83 17.61
CA SER A 329 -20.33 -11.67 18.17
C SER A 329 -20.05 -10.35 17.43
N LEU A 330 -19.02 -10.29 16.57
CA LEU A 330 -18.55 -9.09 15.87
C LEU A 330 -18.80 -9.13 14.35
N ASN A 331 -19.82 -9.88 13.90
CA ASN A 331 -20.25 -9.97 12.49
C ASN A 331 -20.55 -8.62 11.80
N ALA A 332 -20.49 -7.49 12.52
CA ALA A 332 -20.58 -6.15 11.98
C ALA A 332 -19.18 -5.56 11.68
N PHE A 333 -18.39 -6.21 10.82
CA PHE A 333 -17.34 -5.46 10.12
C PHE A 333 -18.03 -4.57 9.09
N PRO A 334 -17.77 -3.25 9.04
CA PRO A 334 -18.38 -2.39 8.06
C PRO A 334 -18.00 -2.88 6.65
N SER A 335 -19.00 -3.21 5.85
CA SER A 335 -18.91 -3.73 4.48
C SER A 335 -17.96 -2.95 3.56
N HIS A 336 -17.70 -1.70 3.90
CA HIS A 336 -16.82 -0.78 3.16
C HIS A 336 -15.32 -0.96 3.40
N ARG A 337 -14.87 -1.87 4.29
CA ARG A 337 -13.44 -2.02 4.64
C ARG A 337 -12.81 -3.37 4.32
N TYR A 338 -13.54 -4.32 3.74
CA TYR A 338 -13.01 -5.66 3.44
C TYR A 338 -11.84 -5.63 2.42
N GLY A 339 -11.78 -4.63 1.54
CA GLY A 339 -10.70 -4.50 0.55
C GLY A 339 -9.31 -4.24 1.16
N ASP A 340 -9.24 -3.60 2.33
CA ASP A 340 -7.98 -3.27 3.01
C ASP A 340 -7.54 -4.32 4.04
N VAL A 341 -8.27 -5.43 4.16
CA VAL A 341 -7.99 -6.48 5.16
C VAL A 341 -6.86 -7.41 4.72
N ILE A 342 -6.86 -7.83 3.45
CA ILE A 342 -5.84 -8.77 2.92
C ILE A 342 -4.56 -8.01 2.55
N ILE A 343 -4.72 -6.89 1.84
CA ILE A 343 -3.62 -5.98 1.50
C ILE A 343 -4.04 -4.59 1.98
N LYS A 344 -3.40 -4.12 3.04
CA LYS A 344 -3.74 -2.84 3.64
C LYS A 344 -3.18 -1.71 2.77
N THR A 345 -4.05 -0.81 2.31
CA THR A 345 -3.63 0.44 1.67
C THR A 345 -3.19 1.41 2.74
N SER A 346 -1.89 1.72 2.79
CA SER A 346 -1.34 2.61 3.82
C SER A 346 -1.27 4.05 3.33
N TRP A 347 -1.04 5.01 4.23
CA TRP A 347 -0.93 6.43 3.88
C TRP A 347 0.19 6.73 2.85
N TYR A 348 1.31 6.00 2.91
CA TYR A 348 2.41 6.13 1.94
C TYR A 348 2.03 5.65 0.55
N ASP A 349 1.21 4.59 0.43
CA ASP A 349 0.69 4.12 -0.85
C ASP A 349 -0.22 5.20 -1.45
N THR A 350 -1.12 5.76 -0.64
CA THR A 350 -2.03 6.82 -1.07
C THR A 350 -1.28 8.06 -1.53
N LEU A 351 -0.25 8.51 -0.81
CA LEU A 351 0.56 9.66 -1.23
C LEU A 351 1.32 9.39 -2.53
N PHE A 352 2.01 8.26 -2.63
CA PHE A 352 2.79 7.91 -3.81
C PHE A 352 1.90 7.78 -5.05
N GLU A 353 0.78 7.05 -4.94
CA GLU A 353 -0.17 6.87 -6.03
C GLU A 353 -0.80 8.21 -6.42
N THR A 354 -1.18 9.05 -5.46
CA THR A 354 -1.76 10.38 -5.74
C THR A 354 -0.80 11.25 -6.54
N ILE A 355 0.48 11.28 -6.16
CA ILE A 355 1.48 12.09 -6.86
C ILE A 355 1.65 11.58 -8.30
N LEU A 356 1.83 10.27 -8.48
CA LEU A 356 2.16 9.68 -9.78
C LEU A 356 0.96 9.52 -10.73
N TRP A 357 -0.26 9.45 -10.20
CA TRP A 357 -1.46 9.12 -10.97
C TRP A 357 -1.73 10.04 -12.16
N PRO A 358 -1.68 11.39 -12.04
CA PRO A 358 -1.87 12.28 -13.19
C PRO A 358 -0.86 12.07 -14.31
N ALA A 359 0.40 11.81 -13.96
CA ALA A 359 1.46 11.58 -14.94
C ALA A 359 1.21 10.27 -15.72
N VAL A 360 0.95 9.16 -15.01
CA VAL A 360 0.66 7.87 -15.66
C VAL A 360 -0.63 7.93 -16.46
N GLY A 361 -1.66 8.59 -15.92
CA GLY A 361 -2.94 8.81 -16.61
C GLY A 361 -2.79 9.59 -17.90
N SER A 362 -2.01 10.67 -17.91
CA SER A 362 -1.72 11.45 -19.12
C SER A 362 -0.91 10.67 -20.17
N MET A 363 0.01 9.79 -19.74
CA MET A 363 0.78 8.95 -20.67
C MET A 363 -0.13 7.92 -21.35
N VAL A 364 -1.02 7.27 -20.59
CA VAL A 364 -2.03 6.36 -21.12
C VAL A 364 -3.01 7.11 -22.02
N GLY A 365 -3.46 8.29 -21.61
CA GLY A 365 -4.32 9.16 -22.40
C GLY A 365 -3.70 9.57 -23.73
N GLY A 366 -2.43 9.98 -23.73
CA GLY A 366 -1.68 10.30 -24.94
C GLY A 366 -1.60 9.11 -25.90
N LYS A 367 -1.25 7.92 -25.41
CA LYS A 367 -1.23 6.70 -26.24
C LYS A 367 -2.61 6.33 -26.80
N LEU A 368 -3.68 6.52 -26.02
CA LEU A 368 -5.05 6.30 -26.49
C LEU A 368 -5.42 7.29 -27.60
N PHE A 369 -5.05 8.56 -27.44
CA PHE A 369 -5.25 9.56 -28.48
C PHE A 369 -4.50 9.19 -29.77
N ASP A 370 -3.20 8.86 -29.65
CA ASP A 370 -2.37 8.46 -30.79
C ASP A 370 -2.96 7.23 -31.49
N PHE A 371 -3.41 6.23 -30.73
CA PHE A 371 -4.06 5.03 -31.26
C PHE A 371 -5.35 5.34 -32.02
N VAL A 372 -6.20 6.23 -31.50
CA VAL A 372 -7.43 6.65 -32.18
C VAL A 372 -7.11 7.41 -33.47
N THR A 373 -6.11 8.30 -33.45
CA THR A 373 -5.69 9.01 -34.68
C THR A 373 -5.05 8.06 -35.70
N TRP A 374 -4.39 7.00 -35.26
CA TRP A 374 -3.86 5.96 -36.13
C TRP A 374 -5.00 5.17 -36.80
N ILE A 375 -6.00 4.71 -36.02
CA ILE A 375 -7.21 4.07 -36.55
C ILE A 375 -7.90 4.97 -37.57
N GLN A 376 -7.98 6.28 -37.28
CA GLN A 376 -8.61 7.23 -38.17
C GLN A 376 -7.93 7.29 -39.54
N LYS A 377 -6.59 7.32 -39.55
CA LYS A 377 -5.78 7.34 -40.77
C LYS A 377 -5.88 6.03 -41.55
N GLU A 378 -5.87 4.91 -40.86
CA GLU A 378 -5.82 3.58 -41.49
C GLU A 378 -7.19 3.15 -42.04
N PHE A 379 -8.28 3.46 -41.33
CA PHE A 379 -9.63 3.01 -41.67
C PHE A 379 -10.52 4.10 -42.29
N GLY A 380 -9.98 5.31 -42.55
CA GLY A 380 -10.72 6.40 -43.19
C GLY A 380 -11.93 6.88 -42.39
N LEU A 381 -11.91 6.74 -41.06
CA LEU A 381 -13.00 7.18 -40.19
C LEU A 381 -13.10 8.71 -40.20
N ASN A 382 -14.23 9.27 -40.63
CA ASN A 382 -14.49 10.71 -40.62
C ASN A 382 -14.83 11.20 -39.20
N TRP A 383 -13.86 11.19 -38.29
CA TRP A 383 -13.98 11.84 -36.99
C TRP A 383 -13.25 13.17 -36.99
N SER A 384 -13.98 14.26 -37.26
CA SER A 384 -13.47 15.63 -37.12
C SER A 384 -14.02 16.26 -35.83
N PRO A 385 -13.33 16.16 -34.69
CA PRO A 385 -13.80 16.80 -33.47
C PRO A 385 -13.86 18.32 -33.70
N SER A 386 -14.93 18.96 -33.23
CA SER A 386 -15.11 20.43 -33.28
C SER A 386 -14.22 21.19 -32.30
N CYS A 387 -13.31 20.49 -31.62
CA CYS A 387 -12.45 21.00 -30.55
C CYS A 387 -11.00 21.09 -31.02
N SER A 388 -10.20 21.96 -30.39
CA SER A 388 -8.77 22.02 -30.71
C SER A 388 -8.07 20.70 -30.32
N PRO A 389 -6.99 20.31 -31.02
CA PRO A 389 -6.26 19.07 -30.71
C PRO A 389 -5.80 18.98 -29.23
N ASN A 390 -5.46 20.12 -28.63
CA ASN A 390 -5.06 20.19 -27.22
C ASN A 390 -6.24 19.93 -26.26
N ASP A 391 -7.43 20.42 -26.62
CA ASP A 391 -8.64 20.20 -25.82
C ASP A 391 -9.13 18.74 -25.95
N CYS A 392 -8.95 18.12 -27.12
CA CYS A 392 -9.15 16.68 -27.29
C CYS A 392 -8.17 15.87 -26.43
N ARG A 393 -6.88 16.23 -26.45
CA ARG A 393 -5.86 15.58 -25.62
C ARG A 393 -6.17 15.67 -24.12
N MET A 394 -6.74 16.78 -23.66
CA MET A 394 -7.23 16.92 -22.29
C MET A 394 -8.27 15.85 -21.93
N ILE A 395 -9.27 15.62 -22.79
CA ILE A 395 -10.29 14.58 -22.58
C ILE A 395 -9.62 13.21 -22.46
N PHE A 396 -8.71 12.89 -23.37
CA PHE A 396 -8.00 11.62 -23.34
C PHE A 396 -7.11 11.47 -22.10
N ASN A 397 -6.51 12.54 -21.57
CA ASN A 397 -5.78 12.50 -20.30
C ASN A 397 -6.71 12.12 -19.13
N PHE A 398 -7.93 12.69 -19.06
CA PHE A 398 -8.92 12.30 -18.05
C PHE A 398 -9.38 10.85 -18.21
N VAL A 399 -9.62 10.41 -19.45
CA VAL A 399 -9.95 9.00 -19.75
C VAL A 399 -8.80 8.08 -19.32
N GLY A 400 -7.56 8.45 -19.61
CA GLY A 400 -6.37 7.72 -19.18
C GLY A 400 -6.24 7.63 -17.66
N CYS A 401 -6.56 8.69 -16.92
CA CYS A 401 -6.68 8.63 -15.45
C CYS A 401 -7.76 7.65 -14.97
N GLY A 402 -8.89 7.56 -15.66
CA GLY A 402 -9.94 6.57 -15.37
C GLY A 402 -9.49 5.14 -15.65
N VAL A 403 -8.89 4.89 -16.82
CA VAL A 403 -8.38 3.57 -17.22
C VAL A 403 -7.30 3.09 -16.27
N THR A 404 -6.37 3.95 -15.88
CA THR A 404 -5.30 3.62 -14.92
C THR A 404 -5.86 3.31 -13.53
N ALA A 405 -6.89 4.03 -13.06
CA ALA A 405 -7.57 3.72 -11.80
C ALA A 405 -8.27 2.35 -11.85
N PHE A 406 -8.94 2.03 -12.96
CA PHE A 406 -9.59 0.74 -13.15
C PHE A 406 -8.58 -0.42 -13.21
N ALA A 407 -7.52 -0.27 -14.01
CA ALA A 407 -6.44 -1.26 -14.10
C ALA A 407 -5.77 -1.51 -12.74
N ARG A 408 -5.53 -0.44 -11.97
CA ARG A 408 -5.00 -0.53 -10.60
C ARG A 408 -5.92 -1.33 -9.67
N GLN A 409 -7.23 -1.13 -9.79
CA GLN A 409 -8.24 -1.84 -8.99
C GLN A 409 -8.31 -3.33 -9.32
N LEU A 410 -8.26 -3.68 -10.62
CA LEU A 410 -8.16 -5.07 -11.07
C LEU A 410 -6.87 -5.74 -10.56
N LEU A 411 -5.74 -5.03 -10.61
CA LEU A 411 -4.47 -5.54 -10.09
C LEU A 411 -4.55 -5.80 -8.58
N ASN A 412 -5.16 -4.90 -7.80
CA ASN A 412 -5.38 -5.12 -6.37
C ASN A 412 -6.24 -6.36 -6.09
N MET A 413 -7.32 -6.55 -6.84
CA MET A 413 -8.18 -7.73 -6.70
C MET A 413 -7.41 -9.01 -7.01
N TRP A 414 -6.65 -9.02 -8.10
CA TRP A 414 -5.87 -10.18 -8.52
C TRP A 414 -4.76 -10.54 -7.53
N VAL A 415 -3.98 -9.56 -7.07
CA VAL A 415 -2.93 -9.78 -6.07
C VAL A 415 -3.53 -10.23 -4.73
N SER A 416 -4.67 -9.66 -4.32
CA SER A 416 -5.36 -10.09 -3.09
C SER A 416 -5.81 -11.54 -3.20
N TYR A 417 -6.37 -11.97 -4.34
CA TYR A 417 -6.72 -13.36 -4.58
C TYR A 417 -5.51 -14.29 -4.47
N MET A 418 -4.39 -13.94 -5.12
CA MET A 418 -3.13 -14.70 -5.05
C MET A 418 -2.62 -14.80 -3.62
N ARG A 419 -2.69 -13.69 -2.87
CA ARG A 419 -2.30 -13.65 -1.48
C ARG A 419 -3.19 -14.53 -0.61
N THR A 420 -4.51 -14.54 -0.83
CA THR A 420 -5.40 -15.44 -0.11
C THR A 420 -5.10 -16.92 -0.39
N LYS A 421 -4.69 -17.26 -1.62
CA LYS A 421 -4.25 -18.62 -1.97
C LYS A 421 -2.98 -19.01 -1.20
N GLU A 422 -2.00 -18.11 -1.11
CA GLU A 422 -0.78 -18.33 -0.32
C GLU A 422 -1.08 -18.49 1.18
N LEU A 423 -1.94 -17.63 1.74
CA LEU A 423 -2.34 -17.72 3.14
C LEU A 423 -2.99 -19.06 3.46
N LYS A 424 -3.85 -19.55 2.57
CA LYS A 424 -4.47 -20.87 2.71
C LYS A 424 -3.41 -21.98 2.69
N GLN A 425 -2.48 -21.95 1.74
CA GLN A 425 -1.40 -22.95 1.67
C GLN A 425 -0.51 -22.92 2.90
N LEU A 426 -0.20 -21.72 3.42
CA LEU A 426 0.55 -21.54 4.66
C LEU A 426 -0.20 -22.17 5.83
N GLN A 427 -1.49 -21.86 6.00
CA GLN A 427 -2.32 -22.43 7.08
C GLN A 427 -2.44 -23.95 6.97
N GLU A 428 -2.68 -24.49 5.78
CA GLU A 428 -2.74 -25.95 5.54
C GLU A 428 -1.39 -26.63 5.83
N SER A 429 -0.27 -26.07 5.37
CA SER A 429 1.06 -26.63 5.64
C SER A 429 1.42 -26.64 7.13
N ILE A 430 0.99 -25.60 7.85
CA ILE A 430 1.20 -25.50 9.28
C ILE A 430 0.27 -26.48 10.02
N GLU A 431 -0.99 -26.60 9.61
CA GLU A 431 -1.92 -27.59 10.17
C GLU A 431 -1.46 -29.03 9.95
N GLU A 432 -0.91 -29.36 8.78
CA GLU A 432 -0.31 -30.67 8.48
C GLU A 432 0.94 -30.91 9.33
N THR A 433 1.78 -29.90 9.52
CA THR A 433 2.97 -30.00 10.37
C THR A 433 2.62 -30.14 11.86
N MET A 434 1.41 -29.73 12.27
CA MET A 434 0.94 -29.75 13.66
C MET A 434 0.11 -30.99 14.04
N LYS A 435 -0.25 -31.83 13.07
CA LYS A 435 -0.86 -33.15 13.28
C LYS A 435 0.23 -34.19 13.50
#